data_AF-A0A363U6K0-F1
#
_entry.id   AF-A0A363U6K0-F1
#
_cell.length_a   1.000
_cell.length_b   1.000
_cell.length_c   1.000
_cell.angle_alpha   90.00
_cell.angle_beta   90.00
_cell.angle_gamma   90.00
#
_symmetry.space_group_name_H-M   'P 1'
#
loop_
_entity.id
_entity.type
_entity.pdbx_description
1 polymer ?
#
loop_
_entity_poly.entity_id
_entity_poly.type
_entity_poly.pdbx_seq_one_letter_code
_entity_poly.pdbx_strand_id
1 'polypeptide(L)' 'MAKVIIHLRDYELTALNDLAQREYRAPKAQAALIIRRELQKLGMIPVETPIPTQSDIHPVDEPNQLEMKGG' A
#
# COMPACT_ATOMS: atom_id res chain seq x y z
N MET A 1 -14.58 5.81 14.97
CA MET A 1 -13.19 6.05 14.53
C MET A 1 -12.37 6.52 15.72
N ALA A 2 -11.14 6.04 15.88
CA ALA A 2 -10.24 6.55 16.91
C ALA A 2 -9.72 7.96 16.52
N LYS A 3 -9.54 8.85 17.50
CA LYS A 3 -8.99 10.19 17.32
C LYS A 3 -7.69 10.31 18.11
N VAL A 4 -6.62 10.71 17.43
CA VAL A 4 -5.32 11.02 18.04
C VAL A 4 -5.02 12.49 17.80
N ILE A 5 -4.51 13.19 18.82
CA ILE A 5 -4.01 14.57 18.73
C ILE A 5 -2.50 14.51 18.88
N ILE A 6 -1.78 15.15 17.95
CA ILE A 6 -0.32 15.16 17.92
C ILE A 6 0.12 16.60 18.17
N HIS A 7 0.95 16.80 19.19
CA HIS A 7 1.60 18.08 19.45
C HIS A 7 2.99 18.03 18.83
N LEU A 8 3.27 18.98 17.95
CA LEU A 8 4.54 19.12 17.25
C LEU A 8 5.21 20.42 17.66
N ARG A 9 6.53 20.42 17.69
CA ARG A 9 7.31 21.67 17.74
C ARG A 9 7.23 22.37 16.39
N ASP A 10 7.52 23.66 16.37
CA ASP A 10 7.38 24.47 15.15
C ASP A 10 8.20 23.92 13.96
N TYR A 11 9.43 23.48 14.20
CA TYR A 11 10.28 22.91 13.15
C TYR A 11 9.75 21.55 12.62
N GLU A 12 9.10 20.76 13.47
CA GLU A 12 8.50 19.48 13.09
C GLU A 12 7.25 19.71 12.25
N LEU A 13 6.44 20.72 12.63
CA LEU A 13 5.26 21.13 11.87
C LEU A 13 5.65 21.65 10.49
N THR A 14 6.66 22.52 10.40
CA THR A 14 7.17 23.02 9.11
C THR A 14 7.66 21.87 8.23
N ALA A 15 8.48 20.96 8.76
CA ALA A 15 8.98 19.81 8.01
C ALA A 15 7.84 18.88 7.53
N LEU A 16 6.82 18.66 8.36
CA LEU A 16 5.63 17.88 7.99
C LEU A 16 4.85 18.56 6.86
N ASN A 17 4.67 19.89 6.94
CA ASN A 17 3.97 20.66 5.91
C ASN A 17 4.72 20.64 4.58
N ASP A 18 6.04 20.84 4.60
CA ASP A 18 6.87 20.79 3.39
C ASP A 18 6.79 19.42 2.72
N LEU A 19 6.88 18.35 3.51
CA LEU A 19 6.75 16.99 3.00
C LEU A 19 5.34 16.73 2.44
N ALA A 20 4.30 17.16 3.16
CA ALA A 20 2.92 17.00 2.71
C ALA A 20 2.67 17.75 1.39
N GLN A 21 3.21 18.95 1.24
CA GLN A 21 3.11 19.75 0.01
C GLN A 21 3.83 19.08 -1.16
N ARG A 22 5.06 18.60 -0.97
CA ARG A 22 5.83 17.87 -2.00
C ARG A 22 5.09 16.63 -2.51
N GLU A 23 4.38 15.98 -1.60
CA GLU A 23 3.60 14.77 -1.88
C GLU A 23 2.16 15.05 -2.32
N TYR A 24 1.75 16.33 -2.44
CA TYR A 24 0.39 16.77 -2.75
C TYR A 24 -0.67 16.17 -1.81
N ARG A 25 -0.38 16.14 -0.50
CA ARG A 25 -1.25 15.61 0.56
C ARG A 25 -1.56 16.65 1.63
N ALA A 26 -2.66 16.43 2.35
CA ALA A 26 -2.93 17.17 3.57
C ALA A 26 -1.95 16.77 4.69
N PRO A 27 -1.47 17.69 5.54
CA PRO A 27 -0.51 17.39 6.61
C PRO A 27 -0.98 16.29 7.56
N LYS A 28 -2.28 16.27 7.88
CA LYS A 28 -2.90 15.21 8.71
C LYS A 28 -2.80 13.83 8.05
N ALA A 29 -3.04 13.75 6.74
CA ALA A 29 -2.94 12.50 6.00
C ALA A 29 -1.48 12.04 5.92
N GLN A 30 -0.54 12.96 5.70
CA GLN A 30 0.89 12.67 5.69
C GLN A 30 1.38 12.15 7.05
N ALA A 31 0.97 12.77 8.16
CA ALA A 31 1.29 12.30 9.51
C ALA A 31 0.75 10.88 9.77
N ALA A 32 -0.50 10.63 9.37
CA ALA A 32 -1.10 9.29 9.50
C ALA A 32 -0.33 8.23 8.68
N LEU A 33 0.12 8.58 7.47
CA LEU A 33 0.95 7.69 6.64
C LEU A 33 2.31 7.39 7.27
N ILE A 34 2.96 8.40 7.84
CA ILE A 34 4.24 8.22 8.55
C ILE A 34 4.04 7.24 9.72
N ILE A 35 3.05 7.51 10.59
CA ILE A 35 2.74 6.63 11.72
C ILE A 35 2.47 5.20 11.25
N ARG A 36 1.64 5.05 10.21
CA ARG A 36 1.31 3.75 9.64
C ARG A 36 2.56 3.01 9.16
N ARG A 37 3.44 3.68 8.41
CA ARG A 37 4.68 3.08 7.89
C ARG A 37 5.61 2.66 9.03
N GLU A 38 5.74 3.47 10.07
CA GLU A 38 6.57 3.11 11.24
C GLU A 38 5.99 1.92 12.01
N LEU A 39 4.67 1.87 12.22
CA LEU A 39 4.02 0.72 12.85
C LEU A 39 4.19 -0.56 12.01
N GLN A 40 4.16 -0.46 10.69
CA GLN A 40 4.44 -1.59 9.78
C GLN A 40 5.89 -2.07 9.91
N LYS A 41 6.86 -1.15 9.91
CA LYS A 41 8.29 -1.48 10.09
C LYS A 41 8.55 -2.17 11.41
N LEU A 42 7.83 -1.78 12.47
CA LEU A 42 7.90 -2.39 13.79
C LEU A 42 7.13 -3.73 13.89
N GLY A 43 6.43 -4.16 12.82
CA GLY A 43 5.63 -5.38 12.82
C GLY A 43 4.36 -5.30 13.68
N MET A 44 3.94 -4.09 14.08
CA MET A 44 2.76 -3.87 14.93
C MET A 44 1.45 -3.95 14.14
N ILE A 45 1.51 -3.68 12.84
CA ILE A 45 0.37 -3.82 11.92
C ILE A 45 0.84 -4.45 10.60
N PRO A 46 -0.03 -5.17 9.88
CA PRO A 46 0.33 -5.78 8.61
C PRO A 46 0.72 -4.75 7.54
N VAL A 47 1.65 -5.14 6.67
CA VAL A 47 1.91 -4.43 5.42
C VAL A 47 0.76 -4.77 4.47
N GLU A 48 -0.09 -3.79 4.14
CA GLU A 48 -1.05 -3.97 3.06
C GLU A 48 -0.25 -4.04 1.76
N THR A 49 -0.06 -5.25 1.24
CA THR A 49 0.30 -5.44 -0.16
C THR A 49 -0.88 -4.95 -0.99
N PRO A 50 -0.66 -4.06 -1.99
CA PRO A 50 -1.72 -3.76 -2.93
C PRO A 50 -2.19 -5.09 -3.53
N ILE A 51 -3.45 -5.42 -3.28
CA ILE A 51 -4.09 -6.60 -3.85
C ILE A 51 -3.89 -6.48 -5.36
N PRO A 52 -3.26 -7.45 -6.05
CA PRO A 52 -3.19 -7.39 -7.50
C PRO A 52 -4.64 -7.33 -8.00
N THR A 53 -5.01 -6.20 -8.58
CA THR A 53 -6.27 -6.07 -9.32
C THR A 53 -6.25 -7.17 -10.36
N GLN A 54 -7.17 -8.10 -10.17
CA GLN A 54 -7.37 -9.32 -10.92
C GLN A 54 -7.69 -8.98 -12.39
N SER A 55 -6.67 -8.63 -13.16
CA SER A 55 -6.72 -8.51 -14.63
C SER A 55 -6.02 -9.69 -15.32
N ASP A 56 -5.47 -10.64 -14.54
CA ASP A 56 -4.94 -11.90 -15.05
C ASP A 56 -5.99 -13.00 -14.93
N ILE A 57 -7.09 -12.84 -15.66
CA ILE A 57 -7.88 -13.99 -16.12
C ILE A 57 -7.61 -14.07 -17.62
N HIS A 58 -6.42 -14.56 -17.97
CA HIS A 58 -6.26 -15.21 -19.26
C HIS A 58 -6.91 -16.60 -19.14
N PRO A 59 -7.88 -16.97 -19.99
CA PRO A 59 -8.46 -18.30 -19.96
C PRO A 59 -7.35 -19.31 -20.20
N VAL A 60 -7.28 -20.32 -19.32
CA VAL A 60 -6.52 -21.55 -19.52
C VAL A 60 -6.99 -22.15 -20.84
N ASP A 61 -6.20 -21.99 -21.91
CA ASP A 61 -6.28 -22.86 -23.06
C ASP A 61 -5.54 -24.14 -22.67
N GLU A 62 -6.35 -25.15 -22.35
CA GLU A 62 -5.95 -26.47 -21.89
C GLU A 62 -5.10 -27.17 -22.97
N PRO A 63 -3.86 -27.63 -22.69
CA PRO A 63 -3.08 -28.36 -23.68
C PRO A 63 -3.47 -29.83 -23.57
N ASN A 64 -4.47 -30.29 -24.35
CA ASN A 64 -4.75 -31.71 -24.43
C ASN A 64 -4.16 -32.35 -25.69
N GLN A 65 -3.53 -33.48 -25.45
CA GLN A 65 -2.43 -34.05 -26.22
C GLN A 65 -2.88 -34.71 -27.53
N LEU A 66 -1.92 -34.77 -28.46
CA LEU A 66 -1.89 -35.72 -29.56
C LEU A 66 -2.19 -37.15 -29.08
N GLU A 67 -3.27 -37.76 -29.56
CA GLU A 67 -3.36 -39.22 -29.63
C GLU A 67 -2.89 -39.68 -31.02
N MET A 68 -1.63 -40.10 -31.10
CA MET A 68 -1.21 -41.10 -32.07
C MET A 68 -1.50 -42.49 -31.50
N LYS A 69 -2.42 -43.25 -32.10
CA LYS A 69 -2.28 -44.71 -32.26
C LYS A 69 -3.29 -45.25 -33.28
N GLY A 70 -2.77 -46.07 -34.20
CA GLY A 70 -3.49 -46.60 -35.35
C GLY A 70 -4.38 -47.81 -35.08
N GLY A 71 -5.02 -48.24 -36.17
CA GLY A 71 -5.81 -49.46 -36.36
C GLY A 71 -6.21 -49.55 -37.81
#